data_AF-A0A967EHC9-F1
#
_entry.id   AF-A0A967EHC9-F1
#
_cell.length_a   1.000
_cell.length_b   1.000
_cell.length_c   1.000
_cell.angle_alpha   90.00
_cell.angle_beta   90.00
_cell.angle_gamma   90.00
#
_symmetry.space_group_name_H-M   'P 1'
#
loop_
_entity.id
_entity.type
_entity.pdbx_description
1 polymer ?
#
loop_
_entity_poly.entity_id
_entity_poly.type
_entity_poly.pdbx_seq_one_letter_code
_entity_poly.pdbx_strand_id
1 'polypeptide(L)'
;MIFPAAAVRGADVILHSFDEFQTRFRAITRRARERFENRDWDGIHRDTVKRLSLQPQAVAETFEVLHEQIGEKISDRELWPSMKEAYSLAILGRNDFEVAQTFFNSLTRRAFPHVGVDPQIDFISDDYPLPYRGWEMASTRL
;
A
#
# COMPACT_ATOMS: atom_id res chain seq x y z
N MET A 1 -23.58 0.24 -4.35
CA MET A 1 -23.07 -1.07 -3.91
C MET A 1 -23.13 -1.09 -2.40
N ILE A 2 -23.67 -2.14 -1.77
CA ILE A 2 -23.73 -2.24 -0.31
C ILE A 2 -22.62 -3.21 0.10
N PHE A 3 -21.54 -2.68 0.68
CA PHE A 3 -20.45 -3.49 1.20
C PHE A 3 -20.78 -4.01 2.60
N PRO A 4 -20.29 -5.20 2.99
CA PRO A 4 -20.32 -5.62 4.38
C PRO A 4 -19.65 -4.56 5.27
N ALA A 5 -20.24 -4.24 6.43
CA ALA A 5 -19.68 -3.21 7.32
C ALA A 5 -18.24 -3.51 7.77
N ALA A 6 -17.87 -4.80 7.84
CA ALA A 6 -16.50 -5.23 8.11
C ALA A 6 -15.54 -4.91 6.94
N ALA A 7 -16.00 -5.01 5.69
CA ALA A 7 -15.19 -4.69 4.51
C ALA A 7 -14.89 -3.18 4.45
N VAL A 8 -15.88 -2.34 4.74
CA VAL A 8 -15.70 -0.87 4.81
C VAL A 8 -14.72 -0.51 5.92
N ARG A 9 -14.90 -1.04 7.13
CA ARG A 9 -13.98 -0.79 8.24
C ARG A 9 -12.56 -1.27 7.94
N GLY A 10 -12.42 -2.45 7.35
CA GLY A 10 -11.11 -2.97 6.94
C GLY A 10 -10.43 -2.07 5.91
N ALA A 11 -11.18 -1.61 4.90
CA ALA A 11 -10.66 -0.68 3.89
C ALA A 11 -10.22 0.66 4.51
N ASP A 12 -11.00 1.22 5.43
CA ASP A 12 -10.68 2.46 6.13
C ASP A 12 -9.39 2.33 6.97
N VAL A 13 -9.22 1.20 7.68
CA VAL A 13 -7.99 0.90 8.43
C VAL A 13 -6.79 0.83 7.48
N ILE A 14 -6.91 0.10 6.37
CA ILE A 14 -5.81 -0.05 5.40
C ILE A 14 -5.43 1.31 4.81
N LEU A 15 -6.41 2.15 4.47
CA LEU A 15 -6.18 3.49 3.95
C LEU A 15 -5.44 4.36 4.96
N HIS A 16 -5.89 4.36 6.21
CA HIS A 16 -5.25 5.13 7.27
C HIS A 16 -3.79 4.67 7.50
N SER A 17 -3.55 3.36 7.57
CA SER A 17 -2.20 2.81 7.73
C SER A 17 -1.31 3.11 6.53
N PHE A 18 -1.85 3.10 5.32
CA PHE A 18 -1.12 3.51 4.11
C PHE A 18 -0.71 4.99 4.17
N ASP A 19 -1.62 5.88 4.59
CA ASP A 19 -1.32 7.31 4.73
C ASP A 19 -0.26 7.58 5.82
N GLU A 20 -0.30 6.83 6.92
CA GLU A 20 0.74 6.89 7.95
C GLU A 20 2.10 6.40 7.43
N PHE A 21 2.11 5.26 6.72
CA PHE A 21 3.29 4.73 6.05
C PHE A 21 3.91 5.75 5.10
N GLN A 22 3.10 6.36 4.23
CA GLN A 22 3.55 7.38 3.28
C GLN A 22 4.12 8.61 4.00
N THR A 23 3.49 9.02 5.12
CA THR A 23 3.98 10.13 5.95
C THR A 23 5.36 9.82 6.53
N ARG A 24 5.54 8.63 7.11
CA ARG A 24 6.82 8.15 7.66
C ARG A 24 7.88 8.01 6.57
N PHE A 25 7.51 7.47 5.41
CA PHE A 25 8.42 7.30 4.27
C PHE A 25 8.92 8.65 3.75
N ARG A 26 8.02 9.61 3.53
CA ARG A 26 8.35 10.97 3.08
C ARG A 26 9.20 11.72 4.11
N ALA A 27 8.97 11.50 5.41
CA ALA A 27 9.80 12.09 6.46
C ALA A 27 11.25 11.60 6.40
N ILE A 28 11.47 10.32 6.07
CA ILE A 28 12.82 9.78 5.87
C ILE A 28 13.46 10.39 4.62
N THR A 29 12.76 10.40 3.49
CA THR A 29 13.33 10.85 2.21
C THR A 29 13.63 12.35 2.16
N ARG A 30 12.85 13.19 2.86
CA ARG A 30 13.11 14.64 2.95
C ARG A 30 14.48 14.98 3.54
N ARG A 31 15.04 14.12 4.39
CA ARG A 31 16.35 14.34 5.03
C ARG A 31 17.53 14.08 4.10
N ALA A 32 17.31 13.42 2.96
CA ALA A 32 18.38 13.01 2.05
C ALA A 32 19.23 14.20 1.57
N ARG A 33 18.59 15.32 1.22
CA ARG A 33 19.27 16.52 0.74
C ARG A 33 20.21 17.10 1.80
N GLU A 34 19.68 17.39 2.98
CA GLU A 34 20.45 17.98 4.09
C GLU A 34 21.64 17.09 4.48
N ARG A 35 21.43 15.78 4.58
CA ARG A 35 22.53 14.85 4.90
C ARG A 35 23.59 14.80 3.81
N PHE A 36 23.19 14.84 2.54
CA PHE A 36 24.12 14.90 1.43
C PHE A 36 24.96 16.18 1.44
N GLU A 37 24.31 17.33 1.61
CA GLU A 37 24.98 18.64 1.70
C GLU A 37 25.97 18.68 2.88
N ASN A 38 25.63 18.03 4.01
CA ASN A 38 26.48 17.92 5.19
C ASN A 38 27.50 16.76 5.14
N ARG A 39 27.55 15.96 4.06
CA ARG A 39 28.38 14.75 3.93
C ARG A 39 28.17 13.72 5.05
N ASP A 40 26.96 13.66 5.61
CA ASP A 40 26.56 12.72 6.66
C ASP A 40 26.20 11.35 6.05
N TRP A 41 27.25 10.62 5.64
CA TRP A 41 27.12 9.30 5.00
C TRP A 41 26.51 8.26 5.93
N ASP A 42 26.89 8.27 7.21
CA ASP A 42 26.32 7.36 8.20
C ASP A 42 24.83 7.60 8.39
N GLY A 43 24.39 8.86 8.36
CA GLY A 43 22.97 9.21 8.40
C GLY A 43 22.19 8.74 7.17
N ILE A 44 22.79 8.84 5.98
CA ILE A 44 22.19 8.29 4.75
C ILE A 44 22.06 6.77 4.83
N HIS A 45 23.07 6.08 5.35
CA HIS A 45 23.01 4.63 5.56
C HIS A 45 21.90 4.25 6.54
N ARG A 46 21.83 4.91 7.71
CA ARG A 46 20.75 4.68 8.70
C ARG A 46 19.36 4.93 8.11
N ASP A 47 19.19 6.01 7.35
CA ASP A 47 17.91 6.33 6.72
C ASP A 47 17.53 5.31 5.65
N THR A 48 18.51 4.77 4.91
CA THR A 48 18.29 3.69 3.93
C THR A 48 17.81 2.41 4.60
N VAL A 49 18.48 1.98 5.67
CA VAL A 49 18.08 0.80 6.46
C VAL A 49 16.67 0.99 7.03
N LYS A 50 16.38 2.16 7.63
CA LYS A 50 15.06 2.48 8.17
C LYS A 50 13.97 2.45 7.09
N ARG A 51 14.27 2.91 5.88
CA ARG A 51 13.32 2.91 4.76
C ARG A 51 12.99 1.47 4.31
N LEU A 52 13.98 0.59 4.26
CA LEU A 52 13.80 -0.82 3.90
C LEU A 52 12.95 -1.58 4.93
N SER A 53 13.09 -1.28 6.22
CA SER A 53 12.30 -1.92 7.27
C SER A 53 10.88 -1.34 7.42
N LEU A 54 10.62 -0.15 6.88
CA LEU A 54 9.38 0.58 7.15
C LEU A 54 8.13 -0.10 6.58
N GLN A 55 8.19 -0.65 5.37
CA GLN A 55 7.03 -1.28 4.73
C GLN A 55 6.64 -2.60 5.41
N PRO A 56 7.56 -3.53 5.72
CA PRO A 56 7.24 -4.72 6.51
C PRO A 56 6.67 -4.39 7.90
N GLN A 57 7.18 -3.33 8.55
CA GLN A 57 6.67 -2.86 9.84
C GLN A 57 5.24 -2.33 9.72
N ALA A 58 4.98 -1.42 8.78
CA ALA A 58 3.65 -0.88 8.55
C ALA A 58 2.63 -1.97 8.21
N VAL A 59 3.02 -2.97 7.41
CA VAL A 59 2.19 -4.15 7.12
C VAL A 59 1.85 -4.93 8.40
N ALA A 60 2.83 -5.18 9.27
CA ALA A 60 2.59 -5.88 10.53
C ALA A 60 1.65 -5.09 11.46
N GLU A 61 1.94 -3.79 11.66
CA GLU A 61 1.13 -2.86 12.46
C GLU A 61 -0.32 -2.79 11.93
N THR A 62 -0.50 -2.76 10.60
CA THR A 62 -1.84 -2.75 9.97
C THR A 62 -2.62 -4.02 10.30
N PHE A 63 -1.97 -5.19 10.32
CA PHE A 63 -2.63 -6.45 10.69
C PHE A 63 -3.10 -6.48 12.14
N GLU A 64 -2.32 -5.90 13.05
CA GLU A 64 -2.72 -5.78 14.46
C GLU A 64 -4.00 -4.95 14.58
N VAL A 65 -4.03 -3.76 13.95
CA VAL A 65 -5.22 -2.89 13.96
C VAL A 65 -6.41 -3.55 13.27
N LEU A 66 -6.20 -4.22 12.13
CA LEU A 66 -7.28 -4.94 11.46
C LEU A 66 -7.85 -6.05 12.34
N HIS A 67 -7.00 -6.81 13.04
CA HIS A 67 -7.45 -7.85 13.95
C HIS A 67 -8.29 -7.27 15.10
N GLU A 68 -7.92 -6.10 15.63
CA GLU A 68 -8.72 -5.39 16.63
C GLU A 68 -10.07 -4.90 16.08
N GLN A 69 -10.12 -4.40 14.85
CA GLN A 69 -11.31 -3.74 14.28
C GLN A 69 -12.32 -4.71 13.65
N ILE A 70 -11.85 -5.80 13.05
CA ILE A 70 -12.70 -6.77 12.34
C ILE A 70 -12.55 -8.22 12.81
N GLY A 71 -11.68 -8.49 13.79
CA GLY A 71 -11.51 -9.80 14.42
C GLY A 71 -10.97 -10.86 13.47
N GLU A 72 -11.44 -12.10 13.64
CA GLU A 72 -11.09 -13.25 12.79
C GLU A 72 -11.51 -13.09 11.33
N LYS A 73 -12.36 -12.10 11.01
CA LYS A 73 -12.81 -11.88 9.63
C LYS A 73 -11.70 -11.43 8.69
N ILE A 74 -10.56 -10.98 9.20
CA ILE A 74 -9.39 -10.73 8.34
C ILE A 74 -8.86 -12.00 7.68
N SER A 75 -9.04 -13.16 8.31
CA SER A 75 -8.66 -14.46 7.78
C SER A 75 -9.71 -15.03 6.81
N ASP A 76 -10.86 -14.36 6.67
CA ASP A 76 -11.91 -14.75 5.72
C ASP A 76 -11.59 -14.20 4.33
N ARG A 77 -11.13 -15.07 3.43
CA ARG A 77 -10.81 -14.71 2.06
C ARG A 77 -11.99 -14.08 1.32
N GLU A 78 -13.24 -14.45 1.64
CA GLU A 78 -14.43 -13.92 0.97
C GLU A 78 -14.70 -12.44 1.32
N LEU A 79 -14.11 -11.93 2.41
CA LEU A 79 -14.21 -10.51 2.77
C LEU A 79 -13.29 -9.63 1.89
N TRP A 80 -12.16 -10.17 1.43
CA TRP A 80 -11.12 -9.39 0.76
C TRP A 80 -11.53 -8.77 -0.58
N PRO A 81 -12.33 -9.42 -1.45
CA PRO A 81 -12.85 -8.77 -2.66
C PRO A 81 -13.69 -7.53 -2.34
N SER A 82 -14.60 -7.61 -1.36
CA SER A 82 -15.40 -6.45 -0.94
C SER A 82 -14.55 -5.35 -0.30
N MET A 83 -13.52 -5.74 0.46
CA MET A 83 -12.58 -4.80 1.07
C MET A 83 -11.69 -4.13 0.00
N LYS A 84 -11.24 -4.88 -1.01
CA LYS A 84 -10.52 -4.38 -2.18
C LYS A 84 -11.38 -3.36 -2.92
N GLU A 85 -12.65 -3.66 -3.20
CA GLU A 85 -13.57 -2.71 -3.87
C GLU A 85 -13.80 -1.43 -3.06
N ALA A 86 -14.03 -1.53 -1.74
CA ALA A 86 -14.18 -0.37 -0.87
C ALA A 86 -12.90 0.49 -0.84
N TYR A 87 -11.74 -0.14 -0.71
CA TYR A 87 -10.44 0.53 -0.73
C TYR A 87 -10.15 1.19 -2.09
N SER A 88 -10.50 0.50 -3.17
CA SER A 88 -10.38 0.97 -4.57
C SER A 88 -11.11 2.29 -4.79
N LEU A 89 -12.33 2.41 -4.26
CA LEU A 89 -13.09 3.67 -4.30
C LEU A 89 -12.42 4.78 -3.48
N ALA A 90 -11.83 4.43 -2.33
CA ALA A 90 -11.21 5.40 -1.42
C ALA A 90 -9.88 5.96 -1.95
N ILE A 91 -9.15 5.20 -2.77
CA ILE A 91 -7.89 5.65 -3.38
C ILE A 91 -8.06 6.30 -4.76
N LEU A 92 -9.29 6.39 -5.27
CA LEU A 92 -9.56 6.95 -6.58
C LEU A 92 -9.09 8.41 -6.68
N GLY A 93 -8.33 8.73 -7.74
CA GLY A 93 -7.81 10.08 -7.98
C GLY A 93 -6.55 10.44 -7.18
N ARG A 94 -6.00 9.53 -6.36
CA ARG A 94 -4.71 9.74 -5.69
C ARG A 94 -3.55 9.65 -6.67
N ASN A 95 -2.56 10.53 -6.51
CA ASN A 95 -1.32 10.49 -7.32
C ASN A 95 -0.42 9.29 -6.98
N ASP A 96 -0.58 8.70 -5.79
CA ASP A 96 0.20 7.56 -5.31
C ASP A 96 -0.59 6.23 -5.30
N PHE A 97 -1.60 6.11 -6.16
CA PHE A 97 -2.51 4.96 -6.18
C PHE A 97 -1.79 3.62 -6.42
N GLU A 98 -0.78 3.55 -7.30
CA GLU A 98 -0.01 2.31 -7.55
C GLU A 98 0.72 1.82 -6.29
N VAL A 99 1.20 2.75 -5.48
CA VAL A 99 1.85 2.44 -4.19
C VAL A 99 0.79 1.97 -3.19
N ALA A 100 -0.39 2.60 -3.17
CA ALA A 100 -1.51 2.21 -2.34
C ALA A 100 -1.99 0.78 -2.65
N GLN A 101 -2.05 0.41 -3.93
CA GLN A 101 -2.37 -0.95 -4.40
C GLN A 101 -1.29 -1.96 -4.01
N THR A 102 -0.02 -1.60 -4.17
CA THR A 102 1.11 -2.46 -3.74
C THR A 102 1.09 -2.69 -2.23
N PHE A 103 0.73 -1.68 -1.44
CA PHE A 103 0.56 -1.82 0.00
C PHE A 103 -0.56 -2.81 0.35
N PHE A 104 -1.73 -2.70 -0.32
CA PHE A 104 -2.82 -3.65 -0.18
C PHE A 104 -2.40 -5.09 -0.55
N ASN A 105 -1.71 -5.26 -1.68
CA ASN A 105 -1.19 -6.57 -2.12
C ASN A 105 -0.16 -7.16 -1.14
N SER A 106 0.54 -6.31 -0.39
CA SER A 106 1.44 -6.79 0.67
C SER A 106 0.64 -7.37 1.84
N LEU A 107 -0.56 -6.85 2.10
CA LEU A 107 -1.43 -7.36 3.13
C LEU A 107 -2.08 -8.69 2.71
N THR A 108 -2.61 -8.79 1.49
CA THR A 108 -3.20 -10.04 0.96
C THR A 108 -2.19 -11.19 0.98
N ARG A 109 -0.94 -10.94 0.55
CA ARG A 109 0.15 -11.93 0.58
C ARG A 109 0.51 -12.39 1.99
N ARG A 110 0.33 -11.52 2.99
CA ARG A 110 0.53 -11.87 4.39
C ARG A 110 -0.65 -12.66 4.96
N ALA A 111 -1.88 -12.31 4.61
CA ALA A 111 -3.09 -13.03 5.03
C ALA A 111 -3.17 -14.43 4.41
N PHE A 112 -2.86 -14.53 3.11
CA PHE A 112 -2.97 -15.75 2.33
C PHE A 112 -1.65 -16.01 1.61
N PRO A 113 -0.76 -16.83 2.19
CA PRO A 113 0.42 -17.29 1.48
C PRO A 113 0.00 -18.10 0.25
N HIS A 114 0.08 -17.49 -0.93
CA HIS A 114 -0.28 -18.12 -2.20
C HIS A 114 0.85 -17.91 -3.23
N VAL A 115 0.93 -18.82 -4.20
CA VAL A 115 1.86 -18.71 -5.32
C VAL A 115 1.19 -17.90 -6.43
N GLY A 116 1.86 -16.85 -6.91
CA GLY A 116 1.39 -16.01 -8.01
C GLY A 116 0.61 -14.79 -7.55
N VAL A 117 -0.39 -14.41 -8.35
CA VAL A 117 -1.30 -13.28 -8.12
C VAL A 117 -2.71 -13.82 -8.20
N ASP A 118 -3.57 -13.42 -7.28
CA ASP A 118 -4.97 -13.80 -7.23
C ASP A 118 -5.85 -12.57 -7.54
N PRO A 119 -6.35 -12.41 -8.78
CA PRO A 119 -7.06 -11.19 -9.20
C PRO A 119 -8.30 -10.85 -8.37
N GLN A 120 -8.86 -11.82 -7.65
CA GLN A 120 -10.03 -11.59 -6.78
C GLN A 120 -9.68 -10.75 -5.56
N ILE A 121 -8.45 -10.87 -5.06
CA ILE A 121 -8.00 -10.21 -3.82
C ILE A 121 -6.82 -9.27 -4.05
N ASP A 122 -6.01 -9.48 -5.09
CA ASP A 122 -4.87 -8.65 -5.43
C ASP A 122 -5.22 -7.66 -6.55
N PHE A 123 -4.66 -6.46 -6.47
CA PHE A 123 -4.62 -5.53 -7.58
C PHE A 123 -3.67 -6.02 -8.68
N ILE A 124 -4.16 -6.02 -9.92
CA ILE A 124 -3.38 -6.30 -11.14
C ILE A 124 -3.26 -5.04 -12.00
N SER A 125 -2.28 -5.02 -12.91
CA SER A 125 -1.93 -3.85 -13.74
C SER A 125 -3.10 -3.28 -14.56
N ASP A 126 -4.13 -4.07 -14.83
CA ASP A 126 -5.29 -3.70 -15.66
C ASP A 126 -6.50 -3.22 -14.85
N ASP A 127 -6.46 -3.27 -13.50
CA ASP A 127 -7.63 -2.97 -12.66
C ASP A 127 -8.07 -1.49 -12.73
N TYR A 128 -7.24 -0.61 -13.29
CA TYR A 128 -7.60 0.79 -13.55
C TYR A 128 -7.01 1.29 -14.87
N PRO A 129 -7.80 1.96 -15.74
CA PRO A 129 -7.22 2.77 -16.79
C PRO A 129 -6.45 3.91 -16.11
N LEU A 130 -5.12 3.85 -16.18
CA LEU A 130 -4.23 4.89 -15.69
C LEU A 130 -4.80 6.26 -16.13
N PRO A 131 -4.90 7.27 -15.24
CA PRO A 131 -5.28 8.63 -15.66
C PRO A 131 -4.26 9.23 -16.65
N TYR A 132 -3.12 8.56 -16.83
CA TYR A 132 -2.12 8.87 -17.83
C TYR A 132 -1.92 7.70 -18.80
N ARG A 133 -2.50 7.81 -20.00
CA ARG A 133 -1.97 7.15 -21.22
C ARG A 133 -0.62 7.79 -21.65
N GLY A 134 0.30 7.98 -20.70
CA GLY A 134 1.56 8.71 -20.93
C GLY A 134 2.73 7.79 -21.29
N TRP A 135 2.71 6.53 -20.85
CA TRP A 135 3.83 5.61 -21.03
C TRP A 135 3.94 5.06 -22.47
N GLU A 136 2.83 4.98 -23.21
CA GLU A 136 2.82 4.65 -24.65
C GLU A 136 3.47 5.73 -25.53
N MET A 137 3.44 6.99 -25.09
CA MET A 137 4.07 8.12 -25.82
C MET A 137 5.59 8.21 -25.56
N ALA A 138 6.07 7.65 -24.44
CA ALA A 138 7.49 7.62 -24.11
C ALA A 138 8.21 6.42 -24.77
N SER A 139 7.53 5.30 -24.97
CA SER A 139 8.06 4.11 -25.64
C SER A 139 8.06 4.19 -27.17
N THR A 140 7.31 5.13 -27.76
CA THR A 140 7.31 5.39 -29.22
C THR A 140 8.43 6.35 -29.67
N ARG A 141 9.35 6.74 -28.76
CA ARG A 141 10.54 7.55 -29.07
C ARG A 141 11.85 6.87 -28.66
N LEU A 142 11.97 5.57 -28.97
CA LEU A 142 13.23 4.86 -29.15
C LEU A 142 13.20 4.20 -30.53
#